data_AF-A0A0E3QW95-F1
#
_entry.id   AF-A0A0E3QW95-F1
#
_cell.length_a   1.000
_cell.length_b   1.000
_cell.length_c   1.000
_cell.angle_alpha   90.00
_cell.angle_beta   90.00
_cell.angle_gamma   90.00
#
_symmetry.space_group_name_H-M   'P 1'
#
loop_
_entity.id
_entity.type
_entity.pdbx_description
1 polymer ?
#
loop_
_entity_poly.entity_id
_entity_poly.type
_entity_poly.pdbx_seq_one_letter_code
_entity_poly.pdbx_strand_id
1 'polypeptide(L)'
;MLVLYFFGTALERRIGNKQLLAIFFTAGVLSAIGYTFLSQPIFNISPGPMIGASGAIYGVFAALTIIEPDIRVYVYFVPMKLKHALVLFALLDFLMVNSSDMIAHTAHLSGLFVGLYMGFRIKKIQENALRSRYIGRW
;
A
#
# COMPACT_ATOMS: atom_id res chain seq x y z
N MET A 1 -8.53 -6.59 9.20
CA MET A 1 -9.77 -6.45 8.40
C MET A 1 -10.39 -5.05 8.50
N LEU A 2 -10.44 -4.43 9.68
CA LEU A 2 -10.93 -3.05 9.85
C LEU A 2 -10.24 -2.03 8.93
N VAL A 3 -8.91 -2.08 8.83
CA VAL A 3 -8.13 -1.21 7.93
C VAL A 3 -8.54 -1.39 6.47
N LEU A 4 -8.73 -2.64 6.03
CA LEU A 4 -9.19 -2.94 4.68
C LEU A 4 -10.61 -2.43 4.42
N TYR A 5 -11.50 -2.52 5.41
CA TYR A 5 -12.85 -1.97 5.29
C TYR A 5 -12.79 -0.46 5.04
N PHE A 6 -12.13 0.31 5.90
CA PHE A 6 -12.08 1.76 5.74
C PHE A 6 -11.28 2.21 4.52
N PHE A 7 -10.05 1.73 4.35
CA PHE A 7 -9.18 2.17 3.26
C PHE A 7 -9.56 1.54 1.93
N GLY A 8 -10.02 0.29 1.94
CA GLY A 8 -10.54 -0.38 0.75
C GLY A 8 -11.80 0.30 0.22
N THR A 9 -12.79 0.58 1.07
CA THR A 9 -14.00 1.31 0.63
C THR A 9 -13.68 2.74 0.17
N ALA A 10 -12.74 3.43 0.84
CA ALA A 10 -12.29 4.75 0.40
C ALA A 10 -11.62 4.68 -0.99
N LEU A 11 -10.75 3.70 -1.22
CA LEU A 11 -10.06 3.49 -2.49
C LEU A 11 -11.03 3.07 -3.60
N GLU A 12 -11.91 2.10 -3.32
CA GLU A 12 -12.94 1.62 -4.25
C GLU A 12 -13.78 2.77 -4.80
N ARG A 13 -14.19 3.70 -3.93
CA ARG A 13 -14.95 4.89 -4.34
C ARG A 13 -14.19 5.81 -5.31
N ARG A 14 -12.85 5.75 -5.36
CA ARG A 14 -12.01 6.60 -6.23
C ARG A 14 -11.61 5.93 -7.53
N ILE A 15 -11.36 4.62 -7.49
CA ILE A 15 -10.80 3.91 -8.65
C ILE A 15 -11.73 2.84 -9.20
N GLY A 16 -12.70 2.35 -8.43
CA GLY A 16 -13.60 1.24 -8.78
C GLY A 16 -13.16 -0.10 -8.18
N ASN A 17 -14.10 -1.05 -8.13
CA ASN A 17 -13.89 -2.36 -7.52
C ASN A 17 -12.84 -3.20 -8.24
N LYS A 18 -12.80 -3.16 -9.58
CA LYS A 18 -11.83 -3.92 -10.39
C LYS A 18 -10.39 -3.53 -10.08
N GLN A 19 -10.09 -2.24 -10.03
CA GLN A 19 -8.74 -1.78 -9.68
C GLN A 19 -8.41 -2.03 -8.20
N LEU A 20 -9.38 -1.92 -7.28
CA LEU A 20 -9.16 -2.31 -5.87
C LEU A 20 -8.73 -3.78 -5.78
N LEU A 21 -9.49 -4.69 -6.40
CA LEU A 21 -9.18 -6.12 -6.39
C LEU A 21 -7.82 -6.40 -7.05
N ALA A 22 -7.54 -5.73 -8.17
CA ALA A 22 -6.24 -5.84 -8.83
C ALA A 22 -5.11 -5.45 -7.87
N ILE A 23 -5.19 -4.29 -7.20
CA ILE A 23 -4.19 -3.85 -6.22
C ILE A 23 -4.08 -4.84 -5.06
N PHE A 24 -5.20 -5.29 -4.50
CA PHE A 24 -5.21 -6.18 -3.35
C PHE A 24 -4.51 -7.52 -3.66
N PHE A 25 -4.88 -8.17 -4.76
CA PHE A 25 -4.29 -9.47 -5.11
C PHE A 25 -2.85 -9.36 -5.60
N THR A 26 -2.51 -8.34 -6.42
CA THR A 26 -1.12 -8.17 -6.86
C THR A 26 -0.21 -7.81 -5.70
N ALA A 27 -0.62 -6.90 -4.81
CA ALA A 27 0.15 -6.57 -3.62
C ALA A 27 0.26 -7.77 -2.68
N GLY A 28 -0.80 -8.57 -2.52
CA GLY A 28 -0.76 -9.81 -1.75
C GLY A 28 0.29 -10.80 -2.27
N VAL A 29 0.21 -11.16 -3.55
CA VAL A 29 1.15 -12.10 -4.18
C VAL A 29 2.59 -11.56 -4.16
N LEU A 30 2.78 -10.30 -4.59
CA LEU A 30 4.12 -9.70 -4.65
C LEU A 30 4.70 -9.43 -3.26
N SER A 31 3.87 -9.21 -2.23
CA SER A 31 4.36 -9.13 -0.85
C SER A 31 4.90 -10.46 -0.34
N ALA A 32 4.26 -11.58 -0.67
CA ALA A 32 4.73 -12.91 -0.32
C ALA A 32 6.02 -13.26 -1.07
N ILE A 33 6.11 -12.93 -2.36
CA ILE A 33 7.35 -13.07 -3.13
C ILE A 33 8.45 -12.19 -2.51
N GLY A 34 8.16 -10.93 -2.21
CA GLY A 34 9.11 -10.02 -1.57
C GLY A 34 9.62 -10.53 -0.23
N TYR A 35 8.73 -11.07 0.62
CA TYR A 35 9.13 -11.72 1.86
C TYR A 35 10.11 -12.87 1.64
N THR A 36 9.82 -13.79 0.72
CA THR A 36 10.67 -14.96 0.46
C THR A 36 12.02 -14.57 -0.14
N PHE A 37 12.06 -13.62 -1.08
CA PHE A 37 13.26 -13.31 -1.85
C PHE A 37 14.11 -12.17 -1.27
N LEU A 38 13.55 -11.28 -0.45
CA LEU A 38 14.27 -10.12 0.08
C LEU A 38 14.74 -10.31 1.53
N SER A 39 14.04 -11.13 2.33
CA SER A 39 14.34 -11.25 3.77
C SER A 39 15.74 -11.79 4.05
N GLN A 40 16.16 -12.86 3.37
CA GLN A 40 17.51 -13.42 3.53
C GLN A 40 18.61 -12.51 2.97
N PRO A 41 18.64 -12.20 1.66
CA PRO A 41 19.80 -11.52 1.07
C PRO A 41 19.98 -10.07 1.51
N ILE A 42 18.90 -9.38 1.89
CA ILE A 42 18.97 -7.95 2.25
C ILE A 42 19.02 -7.77 3.77
N PHE A 43 18.28 -8.58 4.52
CA PHE A 43 18.08 -8.37 5.94
C PHE A 43 18.64 -9.52 6.81
N ASN A 44 19.19 -10.58 6.20
CA ASN A 44 19.73 -11.75 6.91
C ASN A 44 18.70 -12.45 7.82
N ILE A 45 17.43 -12.44 7.40
CA ILE A 45 16.30 -13.06 8.11
C ILE A 45 15.87 -14.31 7.37
N SER A 46 15.74 -15.42 8.09
CA SER A 46 15.20 -16.66 7.51
C SER A 46 13.69 -16.62 7.41
N PRO A 47 13.11 -16.58 6.19
CA PRO A 47 11.67 -16.54 6.04
C PRO A 47 11.06 -17.85 6.54
N GLY A 48 10.14 -17.73 7.49
CA GLY A 48 9.34 -18.82 8.01
C GLY A 48 7.95 -18.86 7.38
N PRO A 49 7.06 -19.74 7.86
CA PRO A 49 5.65 -19.70 7.50
C PRO A 49 5.04 -18.33 7.80
N MET A 50 4.35 -17.74 6.82
CA MET A 50 3.69 -16.44 6.95
C MET A 50 2.20 -16.60 6.62
N ILE A 51 1.34 -16.04 7.48
CA ILE A 51 -0.11 -15.99 7.27
C ILE A 51 -0.58 -14.57 7.52
N GLY A 52 -1.25 -13.96 6.53
CA GLY A 52 -1.88 -12.66 6.71
C GLY A 52 -2.18 -11.92 5.41
N ALA A 53 -3.23 -11.11 5.43
CA ALA A 53 -3.58 -10.19 4.34
C ALA A 53 -2.87 -8.82 4.46
N SER A 54 -2.01 -8.63 5.47
CA SER A 54 -1.45 -7.32 5.80
C SER A 54 -0.60 -6.72 4.68
N GLY A 55 0.19 -7.54 3.95
CA GLY A 55 0.95 -7.06 2.79
C GLY A 55 0.05 -6.47 1.69
N ALA A 56 -1.07 -7.14 1.39
CA ALA A 56 -2.09 -6.62 0.47
C ALA A 56 -2.74 -5.32 0.99
N ILE A 57 -3.00 -5.24 2.30
CA ILE A 57 -3.56 -4.04 2.93
C ILE A 57 -2.58 -2.87 2.86
N TYR A 58 -1.28 -3.09 3.03
CA TYR A 58 -0.25 -2.07 2.83
C TYR A 58 -0.23 -1.57 1.38
N GLY A 59 -0.45 -2.46 0.41
CA GLY A 59 -0.62 -2.09 -1.00
C GLY A 59 -1.84 -1.17 -1.21
N VAL A 60 -2.99 -1.53 -0.65
CA VAL A 60 -4.22 -0.69 -0.71
C VAL A 60 -3.99 0.66 -0.03
N PHE A 61 -3.37 0.67 1.15
CA PHE A 61 -3.05 1.87 1.92
C PHE A 61 -2.11 2.81 1.15
N ALA A 62 -1.04 2.28 0.59
CA ALA A 62 -0.08 3.05 -0.20
C ALA A 62 -0.71 3.60 -1.49
N ALA A 63 -1.50 2.79 -2.20
CA ALA A 63 -2.20 3.24 -3.40
C ALA A 63 -3.20 4.37 -3.11
N LEU A 64 -3.98 4.23 -2.04
CA LEU A 64 -4.90 5.27 -1.57
C LEU A 64 -4.14 6.56 -1.21
N THR A 65 -2.97 6.44 -0.58
CA THR A 65 -2.15 7.59 -0.22
C THR A 65 -1.65 8.35 -1.44
N ILE A 66 -1.31 7.68 -2.55
CA ILE A 66 -0.91 8.36 -3.78
C ILE A 66 -2.09 9.14 -4.40
N ILE A 67 -3.27 8.52 -4.39
CA ILE A 67 -4.47 9.07 -5.02
C ILE A 67 -5.04 10.22 -4.17
N GLU A 68 -5.10 10.05 -2.85
CA GLU A 68 -5.73 10.97 -1.90
C GLU A 68 -4.82 11.21 -0.66
N PRO A 69 -3.69 11.90 -0.82
CA PRO A 69 -2.67 12.04 0.22
C PRO A 69 -3.11 12.87 1.43
N ASP A 70 -4.11 13.74 1.25
CA ASP A 70 -4.53 14.74 2.23
C ASP A 70 -5.78 14.33 3.03
N ILE A 71 -6.35 13.14 2.79
CA ILE A 71 -7.42 12.58 3.64
C ILE A 71 -6.91 12.50 5.09
N ARG A 72 -7.73 12.92 6.05
CA ARG A 72 -7.42 12.84 7.47
C ARG A 72 -7.79 11.47 8.03
N VAL A 73 -6.86 10.87 8.76
CA VAL A 73 -7.05 9.63 9.51
C VAL A 73 -6.64 9.86 10.96
N TYR A 74 -7.20 9.06 11.85
CA TYR A 74 -6.80 9.02 13.25
C TYR A 74 -5.88 7.83 13.48
N VAL A 75 -4.65 8.12 13.89
CA VAL A 75 -3.69 7.10 14.35
C VAL A 75 -3.55 7.29 15.86
N TYR A 76 -4.01 6.32 16.65
CA TYR A 76 -4.04 6.42 18.12
C TYR A 76 -4.58 7.77 18.64
N PHE A 77 -5.75 8.18 18.14
CA PHE A 77 -6.42 9.46 18.48
C PHE A 77 -5.72 10.74 17.99
N VAL A 78 -4.57 10.63 17.32
CA VAL A 78 -3.89 11.78 16.69
C VAL A 78 -4.39 11.93 15.25
N PRO A 79 -5.06 13.05 14.89
CA PRO A 79 -5.45 13.30 13.52
C PRO A 79 -4.22 13.66 12.69
N MET A 80 -4.02 12.96 11.57
CA MET A 80 -2.96 13.28 10.63
C MET A 80 -3.40 13.00 9.19
N LYS A 81 -2.69 13.58 8.22
CA LYS A 81 -2.94 13.26 6.80
C LYS A 81 -2.44 11.85 6.50
N LEU A 82 -3.12 11.17 5.58
CA LEU A 82 -2.84 9.79 5.19
C LEU A 82 -1.37 9.59 4.78
N LYS A 83 -0.76 10.56 4.09
CA LYS A 83 0.67 10.53 3.75
C LYS A 83 1.61 10.46 4.95
N HIS A 84 1.30 11.14 6.05
CA HIS A 84 2.12 11.09 7.25
C HIS A 84 1.96 9.74 7.96
N ALA A 85 0.73 9.22 8.00
CA ALA A 85 0.49 7.88 8.51
C ALA A 85 1.28 6.84 7.69
N LEU A 86 1.29 6.94 6.36
CA LEU A 86 2.03 6.00 5.51
C LEU A 86 3.52 6.04 5.81
N VAL A 87 4.11 7.23 5.89
CA VAL A 87 5.54 7.39 6.23
C VAL A 87 5.83 6.84 7.62
N LEU A 88 4.97 7.10 8.61
CA LEU A 88 5.12 6.57 9.96
C LEU A 88 5.15 5.04 9.97
N PHE A 89 4.15 4.38 9.39
CA PHE A 89 4.08 2.92 9.36
C PHE A 89 5.19 2.30 8.51
N ALA A 90 5.57 2.92 7.39
CA ALA A 90 6.70 2.47 6.57
C ALA A 90 8.03 2.52 7.33
N LEU A 91 8.27 3.60 8.09
CA LEU A 91 9.46 3.74 8.92
C LEU A 91 9.47 2.74 10.07
N LEU A 92 8.34 2.56 10.74
CA LEU A 92 8.21 1.56 11.81
C LEU A 92 8.53 0.15 11.29
N ASP A 93 7.91 -0.26 10.17
CA ASP A 93 8.22 -1.57 9.58
C ASP A 93 9.67 -1.70 9.18
N PHE A 94 10.25 -0.67 8.56
CA PHE A 94 11.65 -0.68 8.17
C PHE A 94 12.60 -0.84 9.36
N LEU A 95 12.36 -0.10 10.45
CA LEU A 95 13.17 -0.18 11.66
C LEU A 95 12.99 -1.52 12.39
N MET A 96 11.81 -2.13 12.29
CA MET A 96 11.48 -3.39 12.95
C MET A 96 11.74 -4.62 12.08
N VAL A 97 12.29 -4.48 10.87
CA VAL A 97 12.56 -5.63 9.98
C VAL A 97 13.31 -6.76 10.69
N ASN A 98 14.31 -6.44 11.51
CA ASN A 98 15.11 -7.42 12.26
C ASN A 98 14.64 -7.64 13.71
N SER A 99 13.42 -7.21 14.04
CA SER A 99 12.89 -7.40 15.38
C SER A 99 12.63 -8.90 15.64
N SER A 100 12.58 -9.27 16.93
CA SER A 100 12.29 -10.64 17.35
C SER A 100 10.78 -10.92 17.44
N ASP A 101 9.94 -10.07 16.84
CA ASP A 101 8.50 -10.30 16.81
C ASP A 101 8.12 -11.31 15.71
N MET A 102 6.84 -11.64 15.64
CA MET A 102 6.30 -12.57 14.64
C MET A 102 5.66 -11.82 13.46
N ILE A 103 6.24 -10.68 13.05
CA ILE A 103 5.71 -9.84 11.98
C ILE A 103 6.63 -9.89 10.74
N ALA A 104 6.02 -10.21 9.60
CA ALA A 104 6.71 -10.21 8.31
C ALA A 104 6.85 -8.78 7.74
N HIS A 105 7.68 -7.93 8.36
CA HIS A 105 7.84 -6.52 7.97
C HIS A 105 8.32 -6.35 6.53
N THR A 106 9.19 -7.22 6.02
CA THR A 106 9.62 -7.19 4.61
C THR A 106 8.45 -7.45 3.65
N ALA A 107 7.43 -8.22 4.06
CA ALA A 107 6.19 -8.40 3.31
C ALA A 107 5.38 -7.09 3.28
N HIS A 108 5.27 -6.38 4.40
CA HIS A 108 4.56 -5.09 4.47
C HIS A 108 5.22 -4.06 3.57
N LEU A 109 6.55 -3.94 3.64
CA LEU A 109 7.33 -3.03 2.78
C LEU A 109 7.17 -3.39 1.30
N SER A 110 7.25 -4.67 0.93
CA SER A 110 7.05 -5.13 -0.45
C SER A 110 5.64 -4.79 -0.95
N GLY A 111 4.62 -5.03 -0.13
CA GLY A 111 3.23 -4.66 -0.45
C GLY A 111 3.06 -3.15 -0.61
N LEU A 112 3.69 -2.36 0.26
CA LEU A 112 3.72 -0.89 0.18
C LEU A 112 4.32 -0.41 -1.14
N PHE A 113 5.47 -0.94 -1.55
CA PHE A 113 6.10 -0.57 -2.82
C PHE A 113 5.21 -0.87 -4.03
N VAL A 114 4.54 -2.04 -4.03
CA VAL A 114 3.59 -2.40 -5.08
C VAL A 114 2.42 -1.43 -5.13
N GLY A 115 1.87 -1.08 -3.96
CA GLY A 115 0.78 -0.11 -3.83
C GLY A 115 1.17 1.29 -4.30
N LEU A 116 2.35 1.79 -3.92
CA LEU A 116 2.89 3.07 -4.38
C LEU A 116 2.99 3.10 -5.91
N TYR A 117 3.56 2.04 -6.50
CA TYR A 117 3.71 1.94 -7.94
C TYR A 117 2.37 1.91 -8.67
N MET A 118 1.43 1.06 -8.24
CA MET A 118 0.11 0.96 -8.86
C MET A 118 -0.71 2.24 -8.68
N GLY A 119 -0.70 2.83 -7.48
CA GLY A 119 -1.35 4.10 -7.20
C GLY A 119 -0.83 5.21 -8.11
N PHE A 120 0.50 5.29 -8.30
CA PHE A 120 1.11 6.27 -9.20
C PHE A 120 0.68 6.06 -10.65
N ARG A 121 0.68 4.81 -11.13
CA ARG A 121 0.23 4.46 -12.48
C ARG A 121 -1.22 4.87 -12.72
N ILE A 122 -2.11 4.59 -11.77
CA ILE A 122 -3.54 4.94 -11.87
C ILE A 122 -3.72 6.45 -11.88
N LYS A 123 -3.08 7.17 -10.95
CA LYS A 123 -3.15 8.64 -10.88
C LYS A 123 -2.72 9.29 -12.18
N LYS A 124 -1.59 8.85 -12.75
CA LYS A 124 -1.09 9.35 -14.04
C LYS A 124 -2.07 9.09 -15.19
N ILE A 125 -2.73 7.94 -15.21
CA ILE A 125 -3.75 7.64 -16.23
C ILE A 125 -4.95 8.58 -16.09
N GLN A 126 -5.42 8.83 -14.86
CA GLN A 126 -6.53 9.77 -14.60
C GLN A 126 -6.17 11.19 -15.03
N GLU A 127 -4.99 11.69 -14.68
CA GLU A 127 -4.49 13.01 -15.07
C GLU A 127 -4.41 13.15 -16.60
N ASN A 128 -3.90 12.14 -17.29
CA ASN A 128 -3.83 12.14 -18.76
C ASN A 128 -5.23 12.15 -19.42
N ALA A 129 -6.17 11.39 -18.88
CA ALA A 129 -7.54 11.36 -19.39
C ALA A 129 -8.29 12.69 -19.17
N LEU A 130 -8.01 13.38 -18.06
CA LEU A 130 -8.54 14.73 -17.82
C LEU A 130 -7.93 15.74 -18.80
N ARG A 131 -6.62 15.66 -19.06
CA ARG A 131 -5.92 16.53 -20.01
C ARG A 131 -6.42 16.36 -21.45
N SER A 132 -6.64 15.13 -21.91
CA SER A 132 -7.13 14.87 -23.28
C SER A 132 -8.56 15.40 -23.49
N ARG A 133 -9.44 15.27 -22.48
CA ARG A 133 -10.79 15.86 -22.50
C ARG A 133 -10.77 17.38 -22.58
N TYR A 134 -9.77 18.03 -21.98
CA TYR A 134 -9.64 19.48 -22.03
C TYR A 134 -9.16 19.98 -23.40
N ILE A 135 -8.21 19.28 -24.02
CA ILE A 135 -7.66 19.64 -25.34
C ILE A 135 -8.67 19.40 -26.46
N GLY A 136 -9.42 18.28 -26.43
CA GLY A 136 -10.39 17.96 -27.48
C GLY A 136 -11.68 18.80 -27.49
N ARG A 137 -11.75 19.89 -26.71
CA ARG A 137 -12.87 20.84 -26.66
C ARG A 137 -12.61 22.13 -27.44
N TRP A 138 -11.50 22.21 -28.17
CA TRP A 138 -11.10 23.34 -29.02
C TRP A 138 -10.91 22.88 -30.46
#